data_AF-A0A9Q3HRP5-F1
#
_entry.id   AF-A0A9Q3HRP5-F1
#
_cell.length_a   1.000
_cell.length_b   1.000
_cell.length_c   1.000
_cell.angle_alpha   90.00
_cell.angle_beta   90.00
_cell.angle_gamma   90.00
#
_symmetry.space_group_name_H-M   'P 1'
#
loop_
_entity.id
_entity.type
_entity.pdbx_description
1 polymer ?
#
loop_
_entity_poly.entity_id
_entity_poly.type
_entity_poly.pdbx_seq_one_letter_code
_entity_poly.pdbx_strand_id
1 'polypeptide(L)'
;MLGTKIAFSTAYHPQTDGLAEIMIQTMEEILRRFCAYCMEYKDHEGKSPSLVEKGWNPLLPVDHLEKHLLTIHPTGNDFHDMWKRACDTSAKCIAEAEEYKKQRYDKTHMEPDFKEGD
;
A
#
# COMPACT_ATOMS: atom_id res chain seq x y z
N MET A 1 -11.68 -41.38 4.84
CA MET A 1 -12.38 -40.26 5.51
C MET A 1 -12.37 -40.53 7.01
N LEU A 2 -11.92 -39.57 7.84
CA LEU A 2 -11.58 -39.73 9.27
C LEU A 2 -12.75 -40.00 10.25
N GLY A 3 -13.90 -40.50 9.78
CA GLY A 3 -15.03 -40.88 10.65
C GLY A 3 -15.69 -39.74 11.43
N THR A 4 -15.29 -38.48 11.18
CA THR A 4 -15.76 -37.32 11.93
C THR A 4 -17.19 -36.95 11.53
N LYS A 5 -18.08 -36.83 12.52
CA LYS A 5 -19.44 -36.34 12.31
C LYS A 5 -19.40 -34.82 12.14
N ILE A 6 -19.92 -34.33 11.01
CA ILE A 6 -20.01 -32.90 10.71
C ILE A 6 -21.30 -32.37 11.35
N ALA A 7 -21.18 -31.34 12.19
CA ALA A 7 -22.31 -30.59 12.72
C ALA A 7 -22.34 -29.23 12.04
N PHE A 8 -23.45 -28.90 11.36
CA PHE A 8 -23.64 -27.61 10.71
C PHE A 8 -24.42 -26.67 11.63
N SER A 9 -23.98 -25.43 11.73
CA SER A 9 -24.78 -24.36 12.33
C SER A 9 -25.99 -24.06 11.43
N THR A 10 -27.10 -23.64 12.03
CA THR A 10 -28.28 -23.22 11.29
C THR A 10 -28.02 -21.87 10.62
N ALA A 11 -28.45 -21.71 9.36
CA ALA A 11 -28.25 -20.47 8.62
C ALA A 11 -28.88 -19.28 9.35
N TYR A 12 -28.14 -18.17 9.44
CA TYR A 12 -28.57 -16.92 10.10
C TYR A 12 -28.88 -17.03 11.61
N HIS A 13 -28.33 -18.03 12.30
CA HIS A 13 -28.47 -18.16 13.75
C HIS A 13 -27.11 -17.93 14.46
N PRO A 14 -26.76 -16.66 14.78
CA PRO A 14 -25.46 -16.31 15.35
C PRO A 14 -25.21 -16.96 16.72
N GLN A 15 -26.26 -17.45 17.38
CA GLN A 15 -26.15 -18.04 18.71
C GLN A 15 -25.53 -19.45 18.72
N THR A 16 -25.61 -20.21 17.62
CA THR A 16 -24.99 -21.56 17.54
C THR A 16 -23.49 -21.48 17.20
N ASP A 17 -23.05 -20.39 16.57
CA ASP A 17 -21.65 -20.16 16.17
C ASP A 17 -20.97 -19.01 16.93
N GLY A 18 -21.62 -18.47 17.97
CA GLY A 18 -21.17 -17.26 18.66
C GLY A 18 -19.77 -17.36 19.28
N LEU A 19 -19.31 -18.56 19.67
CA LEU A 19 -17.93 -18.77 20.10
C LEU A 19 -16.94 -18.66 18.94
N ALA A 20 -17.29 -19.18 17.76
CA ALA A 20 -16.46 -19.00 16.58
C ALA A 20 -16.49 -17.54 16.11
N GLU A 21 -17.64 -16.85 16.18
CA GLU A 21 -17.74 -15.42 15.86
C GLU A 21 -16.83 -14.57 16.77
N ILE A 22 -16.85 -14.80 18.08
CA ILE A 22 -15.95 -14.12 19.03
C ILE A 22 -14.48 -14.45 18.72
N MET A 23 -14.19 -15.72 18.40
CA MET A 23 -12.84 -16.14 18.04
C MET A 23 -12.38 -15.45 16.75
N ILE A 24 -13.22 -15.38 15.72
CA ILE A 24 -12.95 -14.69 14.46
C ILE A 24 -12.71 -13.21 14.73
N GLN A 25 -13.59 -12.54 15.48
CA GLN A 25 -13.43 -11.12 15.83
C GLN A 25 -12.13 -10.86 16.61
N THR A 26 -11.80 -11.72 17.57
CA THR A 26 -10.57 -11.61 18.35
C THR A 26 -9.34 -11.81 17.48
N MET A 27 -9.37 -12.80 16.58
CA MET A 27 -8.30 -13.04 15.63
C MET A 27 -8.14 -11.88 14.66
N GLU A 28 -9.23 -11.32 14.14
CA GLU A 28 -9.19 -10.12 13.30
C GLU A 28 -8.56 -8.94 14.02
N GLU A 29 -8.96 -8.68 15.27
CA GLU A 29 -8.41 -7.58 16.06
C GLU A 29 -6.90 -7.76 16.33
N ILE A 30 -6.47 -8.98 16.67
CA ILE A 30 -5.05 -9.30 16.85
C ILE A 30 -4.28 -9.09 15.54
N LEU A 31 -4.81 -9.59 14.42
CA LEU A 31 -4.16 -9.46 13.12
C LEU A 31 -4.06 -7.99 12.70
N ARG A 32 -5.11 -7.19 12.90
CA ARG A 32 -5.09 -5.75 12.61
C ARG A 32 -4.01 -5.04 13.41
N ARG A 33 -3.94 -5.27 14.73
CA ARG A 33 -2.91 -4.69 15.60
C ARG A 33 -1.51 -5.13 15.23
N PHE A 34 -1.33 -6.41 14.94
CA PHE A 34 -0.05 -6.97 14.53
C PHE A 34 0.44 -6.34 13.22
N CYS A 35 -0.43 -6.26 12.20
CA CYS A 35 -0.10 -5.63 10.92
C CYS A 35 0.20 -4.13 11.08
N ALA A 36 -0.58 -3.39 11.87
CA ALA A 36 -0.33 -1.97 12.13
C ALA A 36 1.03 -1.74 12.80
N TYR A 37 1.35 -2.49 13.86
CA TYR A 37 2.65 -2.43 14.53
C TYR A 37 3.81 -2.77 13.58
N CYS A 38 3.62 -3.79 12.74
CA CYS A 38 4.61 -4.22 11.77
C CYS A 38 4.82 -3.24 10.60
N MET A 39 3.98 -2.21 10.43
CA MET A 39 4.02 -1.31 9.26
C MET A 39 4.18 0.17 9.60
N GLU A 40 3.42 0.68 10.57
CA GLU A 40 3.35 2.12 10.87
C GLU A 40 4.51 2.58 11.74
N TYR A 41 4.91 1.73 12.68
CA TYR A 41 6.07 2.02 13.50
C TYR A 41 7.32 1.88 12.64
N LYS A 42 8.13 2.93 12.62
CA LYS A 42 9.45 2.94 12.02
C LYS A 42 10.46 3.33 13.08
N ASP A 43 11.59 2.65 13.09
CA ASP A 43 12.72 3.05 13.92
C ASP A 43 13.33 4.38 13.41
N HIS A 44 14.36 4.85 14.10
CA HIS A 44 15.10 6.07 13.71
C HIS A 44 15.75 5.98 12.32
N GLU A 45 15.91 4.75 11.78
CA GLU A 45 16.48 4.48 10.47
C GLU A 45 15.38 4.30 9.39
N GLY A 46 14.11 4.43 9.76
CA GLY A 46 12.97 4.31 8.86
C GLY A 46 12.53 2.86 8.57
N LYS A 47 13.06 1.87 9.27
CA LYS A 47 12.76 0.45 9.10
C LYS A 47 11.62 0.03 10.02
N SER A 48 10.76 -0.87 9.54
CA SER A 48 9.69 -1.43 10.35
C SER A 48 10.20 -2.49 11.33
N PRO A 49 9.59 -2.66 12.51
CA PRO A 49 9.95 -3.72 13.46
C PRO A 49 9.95 -5.11 12.83
N SER A 50 8.99 -5.38 11.95
CA SER A 50 8.90 -6.64 11.20
C SER A 50 10.15 -6.93 10.39
N LEU A 51 10.70 -5.92 9.73
CA LEU A 51 11.92 -6.03 8.92
C LEU A 51 13.16 -6.20 9.81
N VAL A 52 13.23 -5.49 10.93
CA VAL A 52 14.38 -5.54 11.85
C VAL A 52 14.44 -6.85 12.64
N GLU A 53 13.30 -7.34 13.14
CA GLU A 53 13.25 -8.54 13.98
C GLU A 53 13.18 -9.83 13.18
N LYS A 54 12.33 -9.86 12.15
CA LYS A 54 12.01 -11.09 11.42
C LYS A 54 12.65 -11.14 10.04
N GLY A 55 13.15 -10.01 9.53
CA GLY A 55 13.73 -9.93 8.19
C GLY A 55 12.72 -9.97 7.05
N TRP A 56 11.41 -9.94 7.33
CA TRP A 56 10.36 -9.95 6.32
C TRP A 56 9.15 -9.12 6.78
N ASN A 57 8.51 -8.43 5.82
CA ASN A 57 7.29 -7.66 6.07
C ASN A 57 6.07 -8.41 5.48
N PRO A 58 5.07 -8.78 6.32
CA PRO A 58 3.92 -9.58 5.89
C PRO A 58 3.01 -8.94 4.85
N LEU A 59 3.10 -7.62 4.64
CA LEU A 59 2.30 -6.87 3.67
C LEU A 59 3.13 -6.27 2.52
N LEU A 60 4.42 -6.61 2.44
CA LEU A 60 5.21 -6.40 1.22
C LEU A 60 5.29 -7.72 0.45
N PRO A 61 4.28 -8.02 -0.41
CA PRO A 61 4.41 -9.08 -1.39
C PRO A 61 5.56 -8.79 -2.37
N VAL A 62 5.99 -7.54 -2.49
CA VAL A 62 6.82 -7.08 -3.59
C VAL A 62 8.32 -7.35 -3.42
N ASP A 63 8.83 -7.40 -2.18
CA ASP A 63 10.27 -7.59 -1.93
C ASP A 63 10.67 -9.09 -1.97
N HIS A 64 9.71 -9.99 -1.74
CA HIS A 64 9.91 -11.44 -1.74
C HIS A 64 9.13 -12.21 -2.81
N LEU A 65 8.30 -11.55 -3.62
CA LEU A 65 7.89 -12.14 -4.90
C LEU A 65 9.14 -12.18 -5.79
N GLU A 66 9.80 -13.33 -5.76
CA GLU A 66 10.71 -13.79 -6.77
C GLU A 66 10.21 -13.31 -8.14
N LYS A 67 10.92 -12.35 -8.75
CA LYS A 67 10.49 -11.67 -9.98
C LYS A 67 10.19 -12.64 -11.12
N HIS A 68 10.77 -13.84 -11.05
CA HIS A 68 10.54 -14.94 -12.00
C HIS A 68 9.15 -15.60 -11.84
N LEU A 69 8.48 -15.46 -10.68
CA LEU A 69 7.14 -16.00 -10.42
C LEU A 69 6.02 -15.07 -10.91
N LEU A 70 6.31 -13.79 -11.18
CA LEU A 70 5.35 -12.87 -11.84
C LEU A 70 5.23 -13.16 -13.34
N THR A 71 6.11 -13.98 -13.90
CA THR A 71 6.17 -14.34 -15.32
C THR A 71 5.33 -15.57 -15.68
N ILE A 72 4.38 -15.98 -14.82
CA ILE A 72 3.59 -17.20 -15.04
C ILE A 72 2.49 -16.99 -16.09
N HIS A 73 1.97 -15.77 -16.27
CA HIS A 73 0.87 -15.50 -17.19
C HIS A 73 1.09 -14.22 -18.01
N PRO A 74 0.91 -14.25 -19.35
CA PRO A 74 1.18 -13.11 -20.23
C PRO A 74 0.43 -11.83 -19.82
N THR A 75 -0.81 -11.97 -19.32
CA THR A 75 -1.61 -10.83 -18.81
C THR A 75 -0.96 -10.12 -17.61
N GLY A 76 -0.22 -10.84 -16.76
CA GLY A 76 0.50 -10.24 -15.64
C GLY A 76 1.65 -9.35 -16.10
N ASN A 77 2.30 -9.74 -17.20
CA ASN A 77 3.39 -8.97 -17.80
C ASN A 77 2.85 -7.71 -18.52
N ASP A 78 1.74 -7.85 -19.25
CA ASP A 78 1.06 -6.71 -19.87
C ASP A 78 0.59 -5.68 -18.83
N PHE A 79 0.06 -6.17 -17.69
CA PHE A 79 -0.36 -5.31 -16.58
C PHE A 79 0.83 -4.58 -15.94
N HIS A 80 1.96 -5.25 -15.76
CA HIS A 80 3.20 -4.63 -15.25
C HIS A 80 3.72 -3.52 -16.17
N ASP A 81 3.71 -3.76 -17.48
CA ASP A 81 4.13 -2.77 -18.46
C ASP A 81 3.16 -1.60 -18.58
N MET A 82 1.86 -1.86 -18.42
CA MET A 82 0.85 -0.81 -18.29
C MET A 82 1.09 0.02 -17.02
N TRP A 83 1.32 -0.63 -15.89
CA TRP A 83 1.56 0.01 -14.60
C TRP A 83 2.80 0.91 -14.63
N LYS A 84 3.92 0.42 -15.16
CA LYS A 84 5.14 1.24 -15.34
C LYS A 84 4.88 2.49 -16.18
N ARG A 85 4.21 2.34 -17.32
CA ARG A 85 3.84 3.47 -18.18
C ARG A 85 2.95 4.48 -17.45
N ALA A 86 2.03 4.02 -16.62
CA ALA A 86 1.18 4.88 -15.81
C ALA A 86 1.98 5.66 -14.77
N CYS A 87 2.90 5.00 -14.06
CA CYS A 87 3.81 5.66 -13.12
C CYS A 87 4.69 6.72 -13.80
N ASP A 88 5.31 6.38 -14.94
CA ASP A 88 6.16 7.31 -15.69
C ASP A 88 5.38 8.52 -16.20
N THR A 89 4.15 8.29 -16.67
CA THR A 89 3.27 9.38 -17.12
C THR A 89 2.86 10.26 -15.95
N SER A 90 2.49 9.67 -14.82
CA SER A 90 2.12 10.41 -13.61
C SER A 90 3.29 11.28 -13.12
N ALA A 91 4.51 10.75 -13.10
CA ALA A 91 5.71 11.50 -12.72
C ALA A 91 5.96 12.69 -13.64
N LYS A 92 5.80 12.52 -14.97
CA LYS A 92 5.91 13.61 -15.94
C LYS A 92 4.84 14.68 -15.72
N CYS A 93 3.58 14.28 -15.54
CA CYS A 93 2.49 15.23 -15.29
C CYS A 93 2.72 16.06 -14.02
N ILE A 94 3.29 15.46 -12.97
CA ILE A 94 3.64 16.19 -11.75
C ILE A 94 4.75 17.21 -12.04
N ALA A 95 5.82 16.80 -12.72
CA ALA A 95 6.94 17.69 -13.06
C ALA A 95 6.50 18.87 -13.95
N GLU A 96 5.70 18.60 -15.00
CA GLU A 96 5.13 19.63 -15.87
C GLU A 96 4.23 20.60 -15.09
N ALA A 97 3.44 20.09 -14.15
CA ALA A 97 2.59 20.92 -13.30
C ALA A 97 3.41 21.82 -12.36
N GLU A 98 4.54 21.33 -11.84
CA GLU A 98 5.46 22.12 -11.01
C GLU A 98 6.14 23.23 -11.83
N GLU A 99 6.63 22.91 -13.03
CA GLU A 99 7.21 23.91 -13.94
C GLU A 99 6.20 24.98 -14.36
N TYR A 100 4.97 24.57 -14.70
CA TYR A 100 3.90 25.51 -15.02
C TYR A 100 3.59 26.45 -13.85
N LYS A 101 3.51 25.92 -12.62
CA LYS A 101 3.29 26.73 -11.42
C LYS A 101 4.41 27.75 -11.22
N LYS A 102 5.68 27.34 -11.41
CA LYS A 102 6.84 28.23 -11.32
C LYS A 102 6.77 29.37 -12.34
N GLN A 103 6.59 29.03 -13.62
CA GLN A 103 6.51 30.04 -14.70
C GLN A 103 5.34 31.01 -14.52
N ARG A 104 4.21 30.54 -13.99
CA ARG A 104 3.06 31.39 -13.69
C ARG A 104 3.33 32.33 -12.51
N TYR A 105 4.03 31.85 -11.49
CA TYR A 105 4.42 32.67 -10.34
C TYR A 105 5.38 33.78 -10.77
N ASP A 106 6.44 33.43 -11.52
CA ASP A 106 7.45 34.38 -12.01
C ASP A 106 6.83 35.49 -12.88
N LYS A 107 5.82 35.16 -13.70
CA LYS A 107 5.10 36.15 -14.52
C LYS A 107 4.18 37.08 -13.73
N THR A 108 3.67 36.65 -12.59
CA THR A 108 2.73 37.45 -11.78
C THR A 108 3.43 38.25 -10.67
N HIS A 109 4.68 37.92 -10.34
CA HIS A 109 5.46 38.54 -9.26
C HIS A 109 6.82 39.07 -9.76
N MET A 110 6.85 39.67 -10.94
CA MET A 110 8.03 40.38 -11.43
C MET A 110 8.18 41.69 -10.66
N GLU A 111 9.31 41.89 -9.96
CA GLU A 111 9.58 43.16 -9.29
C GLU A 111 9.64 44.29 -10.33
N PRO A 112 8.97 45.43 -10.08
CA PRO A 112 9.02 46.56 -10.99
C PRO A 112 10.47 47.05 -11.12
N ASP A 113 10.96 47.14 -12.36
CA ASP A 113 12.28 47.68 -12.66
C ASP A 113 12.28 49.18 -12.38
N PHE A 114 12.77 49.56 -11.19
CA PHE A 114 12.86 50.96 -10.78
C PHE A 114 14.12 51.58 -11.40
N LYS A 115 13.95 52.54 -12.30
CA LYS A 115 15.06 53.37 -12.79
C LYS A 115 15.15 54.62 -11.94
N GLU A 116 16.34 54.93 -11.43
CA GLU A 116 16.58 56.18 -10.68
C GLU A 116 16.23 57.39 -11.56
N GLY A 117 15.09 58.03 -11.28
CA GLY A 117 14.65 59.26 -11.94
C GLY A 117 13.15 59.43 -12.21
N ASP A 118 12.28 58.47 -11.88
CA ASP A 118 10.81 58.61 -11.88
C ASP A 118 10.26 58.82 -10.45
#